data_AF-W4FTD2-F1
#
_entry.id   AF-W4FTD2-F1
#
_cell.length_a   1.000
_cell.length_b   1.000
_cell.length_c   1.000
_cell.angle_alpha   90.00
_cell.angle_beta   90.00
_cell.angle_gamma   90.00
#
_symmetry.space_group_name_H-M   'P 1'
#
loop_
_entity.id
_entity.type
_entity.pdbx_description
1 polymer ?
#
loop_
_entity_poly.entity_id
_entity_poly.type
_entity_poly.pdbx_seq_one_letter_code
_entity_poly.pdbx_strand_id
1 'polypeptide(L)'
;MALQSCLVETLKLFGDNAYKRKGLLPQNVSRPRDVFEEAKVKLDGVASAKLDRVLAVELEEARCIDELAQALESIPQDDDEPGDIIFGPM
;
A
#
# COMPACT_ATOMS: atom_id res chain seq x y z
N MET A 1 -4.66 17.11 13.41
CA MET A 1 -6.13 17.02 13.58
C MET A 1 -6.51 15.56 13.50
N ALA A 2 -7.12 15.01 14.55
CA ALA A 2 -7.38 13.58 14.65
C ALA A 2 -8.68 13.22 13.92
N LEU A 3 -8.68 12.10 13.20
CA LEU A 3 -9.81 11.50 12.50
C LEU A 3 -11.09 11.46 13.37
N GLN A 4 -10.93 11.31 14.69
CA GLN A 4 -12.00 11.38 15.67
C GLN A 4 -12.77 12.71 15.68
N SER A 5 -12.09 13.85 15.51
CA SER A 5 -12.76 15.16 15.47
C SER A 5 -13.64 15.31 14.23
N CYS A 6 -13.12 14.89 13.06
CA CYS A 6 -13.86 14.87 11.80
C CYS A 6 -15.10 13.95 11.88
N LEU A 7 -14.95 12.79 12.53
CA LEU A 7 -16.07 11.86 12.75
C LEU A 7 -17.16 12.48 13.65
N VAL A 8 -16.76 13.16 14.72
CA VAL A 8 -17.69 13.81 15.66
C VAL A 8 -18.42 15.00 15.03
N GLU A 9 -17.73 15.81 14.22
CA GLU A 9 -18.35 16.92 13.46
C GLU A 9 -19.32 16.41 12.41
N THR A 10 -18.95 15.35 11.69
CA THR A 10 -19.83 14.67 10.74
C THR A 10 -21.11 14.19 11.44
N LEU A 11 -20.99 13.54 12.59
CA LEU A 11 -22.15 13.06 13.36
C LEU A 11 -23.02 14.18 13.95
N LYS A 12 -22.48 15.38 14.16
CA LYS A 12 -23.25 16.57 14.56
C LYS A 12 -23.98 17.21 13.37
N LEU A 13 -23.32 17.30 12.20
CA LEU A 13 -23.89 17.86 10.97
C LEU A 13 -25.01 16.99 10.37
N PHE A 14 -24.84 15.67 10.42
CA PHE A 14 -25.88 14.69 10.04
C PHE A 14 -26.73 14.24 11.24
N GLY A 15 -26.59 14.96 12.37
CA GLY A 15 -27.06 14.59 13.70
C GLY A 15 -28.55 14.76 13.96
N ASP A 16 -29.39 14.77 12.91
CA ASP A 16 -30.82 14.55 13.09
C ASP A 16 -31.08 13.04 13.28
N ASN A 17 -30.42 12.50 14.30
CA ASN A 17 -30.56 11.13 14.78
C ASN A 17 -31.88 11.00 15.56
N ALA A 18 -33.01 11.32 14.93
CA ALA A 18 -34.34 11.13 15.50
C ALA A 18 -34.55 9.67 15.97
N TYR A 19 -33.81 8.72 15.40
CA TYR A 19 -33.80 7.31 15.80
C TYR A 19 -33.13 7.03 17.17
N LYS A 20 -32.27 7.91 17.70
CA LYS A 20 -31.62 7.70 19.01
C LYS A 20 -32.45 8.18 20.21
N ARG A 21 -33.44 9.05 20.00
CA ARG A 21 -34.24 9.64 21.11
C ARG A 21 -35.40 8.76 21.60
N LYS A 22 -35.67 7.61 20.98
CA LYS A 22 -36.77 6.70 21.35
C LYS A 22 -36.34 5.30 21.80
N GLY A 23 -35.04 5.05 22.00
CA GLY A 23 -34.55 3.78 22.58
C GLY A 23 -34.88 2.52 21.77
N LEU A 24 -35.36 2.67 20.53
CA LEU A 24 -35.72 1.58 19.64
C LEU A 24 -34.94 1.78 18.34
N LEU A 25 -33.77 1.15 18.25
CA LEU A 25 -33.24 0.82 16.94
C LEU A 25 -34.34 0.01 16.24
N PRO A 26 -34.78 0.38 15.02
CA PRO A 26 -35.60 -0.53 14.23
C PRO A 26 -34.81 -1.83 14.19
N GLN A 27 -35.42 -2.89 14.72
CA GLN A 27 -34.90 -4.25 14.78
C GLN A 27 -34.08 -4.50 13.52
N ASN A 28 -32.75 -4.61 13.69
CA ASN A 28 -31.73 -4.58 12.65
C ASN A 28 -32.34 -4.82 11.28
N VAL A 29 -32.55 -3.75 10.50
CA VAL A 29 -33.08 -3.85 9.14
C VAL A 29 -32.29 -4.97 8.48
N SER A 30 -32.94 -6.10 8.22
CA SER A 30 -32.28 -7.27 7.66
C SER A 30 -31.71 -6.80 6.33
N ARG A 31 -30.38 -6.61 6.27
CA ARG A 31 -29.73 -6.16 5.04
C ARG A 31 -30.08 -7.21 3.99
N PRO A 32 -30.76 -6.86 2.90
CA PRO A 32 -31.07 -7.80 1.83
C PRO A 32 -29.77 -8.47 1.38
N ARG A 33 -29.75 -9.81 1.40
CA ARG A 33 -28.52 -10.60 1.20
C ARG A 33 -27.89 -10.32 -0.17
N ASP A 34 -28.73 -10.15 -1.17
CA ASP A 34 -28.40 -9.72 -2.52
C ASP A 34 -27.65 -8.38 -2.54
N VAL A 35 -28.16 -7.35 -1.86
CA VAL A 35 -27.50 -6.02 -1.79
C VAL A 35 -26.15 -6.12 -1.06
N PHE A 36 -26.06 -6.96 -0.03
CA PHE A 36 -24.82 -7.19 0.69
C PHE A 36 -23.76 -7.88 -0.17
N GLU A 37 -24.11 -8.99 -0.81
CA GLU A 37 -23.18 -9.73 -1.65
C GLU A 37 -22.75 -8.91 -2.87
N GLU A 38 -23.67 -8.13 -3.48
CA GLU A 38 -23.32 -7.22 -4.57
C GLU A 38 -22.32 -6.15 -4.12
N ALA A 39 -22.57 -5.51 -2.97
CA ALA A 39 -21.64 -4.52 -2.42
C ALA A 39 -20.29 -5.13 -2.07
N LYS A 40 -20.28 -6.37 -1.55
CA LYS A 40 -19.06 -7.11 -1.24
C LYS A 40 -18.28 -7.44 -2.51
N VAL A 41 -18.91 -7.96 -3.55
CA VAL A 41 -18.27 -8.25 -4.84
C VAL A 41 -17.68 -6.98 -5.46
N LYS A 42 -18.41 -5.86 -5.41
CA LYS A 42 -17.89 -4.56 -5.88
C LYS A 42 -16.66 -4.12 -5.09
N LEU A 43 -16.70 -4.26 -3.77
CA LEU A 43 -15.58 -3.90 -2.89
C LEU A 43 -14.36 -4.79 -3.16
N ASP A 44 -14.55 -6.11 -3.24
CA ASP A 44 -13.50 -7.09 -3.51
C ASP A 44 -12.87 -6.84 -4.90
N GLY A 45 -13.68 -6.54 -5.91
CA GLY A 45 -13.21 -6.19 -7.26
C GLY A 45 -12.36 -4.91 -7.29
N VAL A 46 -12.79 -3.86 -6.58
CA VAL A 46 -12.02 -2.61 -6.46
C VAL A 46 -10.71 -2.84 -5.70
N ALA A 47 -10.72 -3.65 -4.64
CA ALA A 47 -9.53 -4.02 -3.88
C ALA A 47 -8.52 -4.81 -4.73
N SER A 48 -9.00 -5.80 -5.50
CA SER A 48 -8.17 -6.59 -6.42
C SER A 48 -7.52 -5.70 -7.47
N ALA A 49 -8.30 -4.85 -8.16
CA ALA A 49 -7.76 -3.99 -9.21
C ALA A 49 -6.72 -2.99 -8.69
N LYS A 50 -6.85 -2.53 -7.43
CA LYS A 50 -5.84 -1.68 -6.80
C LYS A 50 -4.57 -2.47 -6.51
N LEU A 51 -4.70 -3.69 -5.99
CA LEU A 51 -3.57 -4.56 -5.69
C LEU A 51 -2.79 -4.93 -6.95
N ASP A 52 -3.48 -5.29 -8.03
CA ASP A 52 -2.86 -5.64 -9.32
C ASP A 52 -2.04 -4.48 -9.89
N ARG A 53 -2.54 -3.24 -9.75
CA ARG A 53 -1.80 -2.04 -10.17
C ARG A 53 -0.54 -1.81 -9.35
N VAL A 54 -0.62 -1.98 -8.03
CA VAL A 54 0.54 -1.85 -7.14
C VAL A 54 1.56 -2.94 -7.46
N LEU A 55 1.13 -4.19 -7.61
CA LEU A 55 1.98 -5.30 -7.97
C LEU A 55 2.69 -5.08 -9.32
N ALA A 56 1.99 -4.53 -10.32
CA ALA A 56 2.61 -4.22 -11.62
C ALA A 56 3.72 -3.17 -11.50
N VAL A 57 3.54 -2.16 -10.64
CA VAL A 57 4.58 -1.16 -10.35
C VAL A 57 5.76 -1.79 -9.63
N GLU A 58 5.51 -2.59 -8.58
CA GLU A 58 6.57 -3.26 -7.81
C GLU A 58 7.39 -4.22 -8.68
N LEU A 59 6.75 -4.96 -9.61
CA LEU A 59 7.44 -5.84 -10.55
C LEU A 59 8.33 -5.07 -11.52
N GLU A 60 7.87 -3.92 -12.02
CA GLU A 60 8.67 -3.06 -12.89
C GLU A 60 9.89 -2.51 -12.15
N GLU A 61 9.68 -2.00 -10.93
CA GLU A 61 10.77 -1.50 -10.07
C GLU A 61 11.79 -2.60 -9.76
N ALA A 62 11.32 -3.81 -9.43
CA ALA A 62 12.19 -4.96 -9.19
C ALA A 62 13.03 -5.31 -10.42
N ARG A 63 12.43 -5.25 -11.63
CA ARG A 63 13.17 -5.48 -12.88
C ARG A 63 14.25 -4.41 -13.10
N CYS A 64 13.93 -3.13 -12.88
CA CYS A 64 14.91 -2.05 -13.01
C CYS A 64 16.08 -2.21 -12.02
N ILE A 65 15.80 -2.66 -10.78
CA ILE A 65 16.84 -2.93 -9.78
C ILE A 65 17.73 -4.09 -10.22
N ASP A 66 17.16 -5.16 -10.75
CA ASP A 66 17.90 -6.32 -11.24
C ASP A 66 18.79 -5.95 -12.44
N GLU A 67 18.25 -5.20 -13.40
CA GLU A 67 19.01 -4.65 -14.53
C GLU A 67 20.19 -3.79 -14.07
N LEU A 68 19.97 -2.93 -13.06
CA LEU A 68 21.03 -2.11 -12.47
C LEU A 68 22.09 -2.95 -11.75
N ALA A 69 21.68 -3.97 -10.99
CA ALA A 69 22.60 -4.86 -10.29
C ALA A 69 23.51 -5.59 -11.28
N GLN A 70 22.94 -6.14 -12.36
CA GLN A 70 23.71 -6.79 -13.42
C GLN A 70 24.67 -5.81 -14.12
N ALA A 71 24.23 -4.58 -14.38
CA ALA A 71 25.08 -3.56 -14.95
C ALA A 71 26.28 -3.24 -14.04
N LEU A 72 26.05 -3.13 -12.72
CA LEU A 72 27.11 -2.89 -11.74
C LEU A 72 28.09 -4.07 -11.63
N GLU A 73 27.58 -5.31 -11.64
CA GLU A 73 28.43 -6.51 -11.64
C GLU A 73 29.29 -6.63 -12.90
N SER A 74 28.82 -6.09 -14.03
CA SER A 74 29.56 -6.12 -15.30
C SER A 74 30.71 -5.10 -15.36
N ILE A 75 30.79 -4.17 -14.40
CA ILE A 75 31.89 -3.19 -14.33
C ILE A 75 33.15 -3.95 -13.90
N PRO A 76 34.21 -3.97 -14.72
CA PRO A 76 35.48 -4.57 -14.33
C PRO A 76 36.00 -3.87 -13.08
N GLN A 77 36.34 -4.64 -12.04
CA GLN A 77 37.17 -4.14 -10.97
C GLN A 77 38.61 -4.13 -11.51
N ASP A 78 39.14 -2.94 -11.78
CA ASP A 78 40.57 -2.77 -12.05
C ASP A 78 41.34 -3.02 -10.74
N ASP A 79 41.50 -4.29 -10.35
CA ASP A 79 42.51 -4.72 -9.39
C ASP A 79 43.85 -4.89 -10.13
N ASP A 80 44.37 -3.76 -10.63
CA ASP A 80 45.77 -3.65 -11.06
C ASP A 80 46.47 -2.62 -10.16
N GLU A 81 46.90 -3.09 -8.98
CA GLU A 81 48.10 -2.53 -8.37
C GLU A 81 49.18 -3.62 -8.24
N PRO A 82 49.96 -3.89 -9.29
CA PRO A 82 51.26 -4.54 -9.13
C PRO A 82 52.26 -3.52 -8.59
N GLY A 83 52.09 -3.15 -7.31
CA GLY A 83 53.07 -2.40 -6.56
C GLY A 83 54.13 -3.32 -5.96
N ASP A 84 55.01 -3.86 -6.81
CA ASP A 84 56.27 -4.48 -6.36
C ASP A 84 57.09 -3.40 -5.63
N ILE A 85 56.91 -3.28 -4.31
CA ILE A 85 57.79 -2.46 -3.48
C ILE A 85 59.10 -3.24 -3.29
N ILE A 86 59.99 -3.15 -4.27
CA ILE A 86 61.40 -3.54 -4.08
C ILE A 86 62.02 -2.53 -3.12
N PHE A 87 62.12 -2.91 -1.84
CA PHE A 87 63.04 -2.25 -0.91
C PHE A 87 64.46 -2.79 -1.13
N GLY A 88 65.31 -1.96 -1.72
CA GLY A 88 66.77 -2.06 -1.62
C GLY A 88 67.41 -0.72 -1.97
N PRO A 89 68.63 -0.39 -1.51
CA PRO A 89 69.54 -1.11 -0.62
C PRO A 89 69.78 -0.36 0.72
N MET A 90 70.43 -1.03 1.68
CA MET A 90 71.23 -0.35 2.71
C MET A 90 72.61 -1.00 2.78
#